data_AF-A0A3B0CIY9-F1
#
_entry.id   AF-A0A3B0CIY9-F1
#
_cell.length_a   1.000
_cell.length_b   1.000
_cell.length_c   1.000
_cell.angle_alpha   90.00
_cell.angle_beta   90.00
_cell.angle_gamma   90.00
#
_symmetry.space_group_name_H-M   'P 1'
#
loop_
_entity.id
_entity.type
_entity.pdbx_description
1 polymer ?
#
loop_
_entity_poly.entity_id
_entity_poly.type
_entity_poly.pdbx_seq_one_letter_code
_entity_poly.pdbx_strand_id
1 'polypeptide(L)'
;MKTILVTGYRAHELQIFDEKHKGIGYIKKAISAKLIPLLEEGLEWVITPGQYGVDLWACEVAFELQNEYPQLKCSIITAYQNPEEKWKEEKQQKFRDIVSRLDYYGTVSQQPYEGVWQLKARDELLLRKSDGILLFYDEDRGEASPRFYKMKALDKQLRDGYRYIGIGADEVQAIADDEAYSGLES
;
A
#
# COMPACT_ATOMS: atom_id res chain seq x y z
N MET A 1 -4.84 -17.45 0.44
CA MET A 1 -4.47 -16.38 -0.53
C MET A 1 -2.95 -16.32 -0.58
N LYS A 2 -2.35 -16.17 -1.76
CA LYS A 2 -0.89 -16.14 -1.96
C LYS A 2 -0.37 -14.73 -2.24
N THR A 3 -1.13 -13.91 -2.93
CA THR A 3 -0.72 -12.54 -3.30
C THR A 3 -1.77 -11.53 -2.89
N ILE A 4 -1.38 -10.50 -2.14
CA ILE A 4 -2.24 -9.37 -1.79
C ILE A 4 -1.73 -8.07 -2.39
N LEU A 5 -2.63 -7.33 -3.03
CA LEU A 5 -2.40 -5.95 -3.42
C LEU A 5 -2.60 -5.04 -2.21
N VAL A 6 -1.60 -4.25 -1.83
CA VAL A 6 -1.75 -3.24 -0.79
C VAL A 6 -1.64 -1.86 -1.41
N THR A 7 -2.65 -1.02 -1.20
CA THR A 7 -2.66 0.36 -1.69
C THR A 7 -3.61 1.23 -0.86
N GLY A 8 -3.64 2.53 -1.13
CA GLY A 8 -4.49 3.48 -0.41
C GLY A 8 -4.11 4.91 -0.75
N TYR A 9 -4.40 5.82 0.18
CA TYR A 9 -4.13 7.23 -0.01
C TYR A 9 -2.65 7.53 -0.31
N ARG A 10 -2.44 8.51 -1.19
CA ARG A 10 -1.17 9.21 -1.34
C ARG A 10 -0.95 10.09 -0.12
N ALA A 11 0.30 10.33 0.24
CA ALA A 11 0.61 11.07 1.47
C ALA A 11 -0.06 12.47 1.52
N HIS A 12 -0.13 13.19 0.40
CA HIS A 12 -0.77 14.50 0.34
C HIS A 12 -2.31 14.44 0.49
N GLU A 13 -2.96 13.33 0.11
CA GLU A 13 -4.40 13.14 0.34
C GLU A 13 -4.69 12.98 1.84
N LEU A 14 -3.72 12.49 2.61
CA LEU A 14 -3.75 12.42 4.08
C LEU A 14 -3.20 13.68 4.78
N GLN A 15 -2.85 14.74 4.05
CA GLN A 15 -2.16 15.91 4.58
C GLN A 15 -0.81 15.58 5.27
N ILE A 16 -0.16 14.49 4.86
CA ILE A 16 1.15 14.06 5.35
C ILE A 16 2.23 14.54 4.37
N PHE A 17 2.99 15.54 4.79
CA PHE A 17 4.04 16.15 3.97
C PHE A 17 5.47 15.80 4.39
N ASP A 18 5.64 15.28 5.60
CA ASP A 18 6.92 14.93 6.21
C ASP A 18 6.90 13.49 6.75
N GLU A 19 8.07 12.84 6.78
CA GLU A 19 8.23 11.46 7.22
C GLU A 19 8.19 11.29 8.74
N LYS A 20 8.40 12.37 9.50
CA LYS A 20 8.29 12.33 10.97
C LYS A 20 6.84 12.43 11.46
N HIS A 21 5.88 12.47 10.54
CA HIS A 21 4.47 12.54 10.89
C HIS A 21 4.04 11.27 11.64
N LYS A 22 3.64 11.43 12.91
CA LYS A 22 3.26 10.31 13.80
C LYS A 22 2.20 9.39 13.20
N GLY A 23 1.27 9.94 12.42
CA GLY A 23 0.24 9.18 11.71
C GLY A 23 0.77 8.07 10.81
N ILE A 24 1.99 8.20 10.27
CA ILE A 24 2.61 7.14 9.47
C ILE A 24 2.80 5.87 10.30
N GLY A 25 3.24 5.99 11.56
CA GLY A 25 3.42 4.86 12.46
C GLY A 25 2.12 4.09 12.70
N TYR A 26 1.02 4.80 12.94
CA TYR A 26 -0.29 4.18 13.16
C TYR A 26 -0.84 3.51 11.89
N ILE A 27 -0.63 4.13 10.72
CA ILE A 27 -1.01 3.52 9.43
C ILE A 27 -0.23 2.23 9.20
N LYS A 28 1.08 2.22 9.46
CA LYS A 28 1.92 1.01 9.34
C LYS A 28 1.46 -0.09 10.30
N LYS A 29 1.08 0.27 11.53
CA LYS A 29 0.51 -0.69 12.51
C LYS A 29 -0.81 -1.28 12.03
N ALA A 30 -1.71 -0.46 11.48
CA ALA A 30 -2.97 -0.95 10.90
C ALA A 30 -2.72 -1.91 9.73
N ILE A 31 -1.78 -1.58 8.82
CA ILE A 31 -1.39 -2.47 7.72
C ILE A 31 -0.83 -3.78 8.27
N SER A 32 0.08 -3.72 9.25
CA SER A 32 0.70 -4.89 9.88
C SER A 32 -0.35 -5.81 10.52
N ALA A 33 -1.28 -5.24 11.30
CA ALA A 33 -2.37 -5.96 11.94
C ALA A 33 -3.28 -6.70 10.95
N LYS A 34 -3.46 -6.17 9.72
CA LYS A 34 -4.19 -6.87 8.67
C LYS A 34 -3.35 -7.92 7.94
N LEU A 35 -2.04 -7.72 7.79
CA LEU A 35 -1.16 -8.64 7.08
C LEU A 35 -0.81 -9.88 7.91
N ILE A 36 -0.62 -9.74 9.23
CA ILE A 36 -0.21 -10.85 10.11
C ILE A 36 -1.15 -12.08 10.00
N PRO A 37 -2.48 -11.95 10.18
CA PRO A 37 -3.38 -13.10 10.04
C PRO A 37 -3.31 -13.74 8.64
N LEU A 38 -3.08 -12.92 7.61
CA LEU A 38 -2.95 -13.42 6.24
C LEU A 38 -1.65 -14.20 6.03
N LEU A 39 -0.56 -13.79 6.69
CA LEU A 39 0.71 -14.51 6.71
C LEU A 39 0.57 -15.85 7.40
N GLU A 40 -0.15 -15.91 8.53
CA GLU A 40 -0.51 -17.16 9.22
C GLU A 40 -1.38 -18.08 8.32
N GLU A 41 -2.23 -17.49 7.47
CA GLU A 41 -3.01 -18.19 6.43
C GLU A 41 -2.20 -18.52 5.14
N GLY A 42 -0.90 -18.22 5.12
CA GLY A 42 0.01 -18.60 4.03
C GLY A 42 0.15 -17.59 2.88
N LEU A 43 -0.05 -16.29 3.15
CA LEU A 43 0.33 -15.19 2.25
C LEU A 43 1.82 -15.23 1.94
N GLU A 44 2.19 -14.98 0.67
CA GLU A 44 3.57 -15.02 0.20
C GLU A 44 4.03 -13.68 -0.40
N TRP A 45 3.13 -12.92 -1.01
CA TRP A 45 3.47 -11.69 -1.73
C TRP A 45 2.62 -10.50 -1.31
N VAL A 46 3.29 -9.42 -0.92
CA VAL A 46 2.72 -8.06 -0.91
C VAL A 46 3.15 -7.35 -2.19
N ILE A 47 2.17 -6.88 -2.97
CA ILE A 47 2.42 -6.14 -4.22
C ILE A 47 1.82 -4.74 -4.12
N THR A 48 2.52 -3.72 -4.59
CA THR A 48 2.03 -2.33 -4.55
C THR A 48 2.27 -1.57 -5.87
N PRO A 49 1.49 -0.50 -6.14
CA PRO A 49 1.71 0.38 -7.28
C PRO A 49 2.92 1.33 -7.18
N GLY A 50 3.51 1.49 -5.99
CA GLY A 50 4.71 2.29 -5.73
C GLY A 50 4.53 3.80 -5.59
N GLN A 51 3.33 4.31 -5.29
CA GLN A 51 3.12 5.75 -5.07
C GLN A 51 3.52 6.21 -3.66
N TYR A 52 4.02 7.45 -3.54
CA TYR A 52 4.39 8.02 -2.24
C TYR A 52 3.17 8.15 -1.31
N GLY A 53 3.17 7.39 -0.21
CA GLY A 53 2.06 7.23 0.70
C GLY A 53 1.91 5.77 1.12
N VAL A 54 0.68 5.28 1.17
CA VAL A 54 0.36 3.93 1.64
C VAL A 54 1.13 2.83 0.90
N ASP A 55 1.33 2.96 -0.41
CA ASP A 55 2.05 1.94 -1.18
C ASP A 55 3.49 1.74 -0.68
N LEU A 56 4.21 2.83 -0.38
CA LEU A 56 5.58 2.77 0.14
C LEU A 56 5.61 2.33 1.61
N TRP A 57 4.67 2.80 2.44
CA TRP A 57 4.57 2.38 3.84
C TRP A 57 4.24 0.90 3.96
N ALA A 58 3.44 0.35 3.05
CA ALA A 58 3.18 -1.08 2.97
C ALA A 58 4.44 -1.90 2.64
N CYS A 59 5.34 -1.37 1.81
CA CYS A 59 6.63 -2.01 1.55
C CYS A 59 7.50 -2.02 2.81
N GLU A 60 7.56 -0.90 3.53
CA GLU A 60 8.29 -0.83 4.82
C GLU A 60 7.74 -1.83 5.83
N VAL A 61 6.42 -1.96 5.95
CA VAL A 61 5.78 -2.96 6.82
C VAL A 61 6.12 -4.38 6.36
N ALA A 62 6.07 -4.67 5.06
CA ALA A 62 6.45 -5.99 4.55
C ALA A 62 7.90 -6.33 4.90
N PHE A 63 8.82 -5.36 4.79
CA PHE A 63 10.23 -5.56 5.17
C PHE A 63 10.42 -5.79 6.67
N GLU A 64 9.61 -5.16 7.52
CA GLU A 64 9.62 -5.41 8.96
C GLU A 64 9.11 -6.81 9.27
N LEU A 65 8.01 -7.22 8.63
CA LEU A 65 7.40 -8.55 8.79
C LEU A 65 8.29 -9.67 8.24
N GLN A 66 9.15 -9.41 7.26
CA GLN A 66 10.12 -10.40 6.75
C GLN A 66 11.06 -10.94 7.83
N ASN A 67 11.28 -10.21 8.94
CA ASN A 67 12.09 -10.71 10.05
C ASN A 67 11.45 -11.92 10.76
N GLU A 68 10.12 -11.96 10.83
CA GLU A 68 9.34 -13.03 11.46
C GLU A 68 8.80 -14.03 10.42
N TYR A 69 8.55 -13.54 9.19
CA TYR A 69 7.99 -14.29 8.06
C TYR A 69 8.95 -14.24 6.86
N PRO A 70 10.10 -14.94 6.90
CA PRO A 70 11.16 -14.84 5.89
C PRO A 70 10.75 -15.29 4.48
N GLN A 71 9.63 -15.99 4.34
CA GLN A 71 9.03 -16.37 3.07
C GLN A 71 8.23 -15.24 2.40
N LEU A 72 7.85 -14.20 3.15
CA LEU A 72 7.14 -13.04 2.62
C LEU A 72 8.03 -12.31 1.64
N LYS A 73 7.47 -11.97 0.49
CA LYS A 73 8.11 -11.19 -0.57
C LYS A 73 7.37 -9.89 -0.80
N CYS A 74 8.11 -8.86 -1.18
CA CYS A 74 7.57 -7.54 -1.48
C CYS A 74 7.92 -7.13 -2.90
N SER A 75 6.95 -6.54 -3.61
CA SER A 75 7.18 -6.01 -4.95
C SER A 75 6.46 -4.71 -5.23
N ILE A 76 7.04 -3.93 -6.14
CA ILE A 76 6.42 -2.76 -6.73
C ILE A 76 6.28 -3.00 -8.23
N ILE A 77 5.08 -2.73 -8.76
CA ILE A 77 4.83 -2.69 -10.20
C ILE A 77 4.34 -1.29 -10.57
N THR A 78 5.21 -0.50 -11.18
CA THR A 78 4.90 0.86 -11.61
C THR A 78 4.20 0.88 -12.96
N ALA A 79 3.56 2.01 -13.28
CA ALA A 79 2.84 2.15 -14.55
C ALA A 79 3.78 2.52 -15.71
N TYR A 80 4.86 3.21 -15.40
CA TYR A 80 5.83 3.77 -16.33
C TYR A 80 7.19 3.91 -15.62
N GLN A 81 8.27 4.14 -16.37
CA GLN A 81 9.61 4.30 -15.81
C GLN A 81 9.77 5.57 -14.97
N ASN A 82 10.61 5.50 -13.93
CA ASN A 82 11.01 6.62 -13.07
C ASN A 82 9.83 7.46 -12.53
N PRO A 83 8.82 6.84 -11.87
CA PRO A 83 7.66 7.57 -11.35
C PRO A 83 8.01 8.67 -10.34
N GLU A 84 9.17 8.56 -9.70
CA GLU A 84 9.68 9.45 -8.68
C GLU A 84 10.41 10.69 -9.22
N GLU A 85 10.74 10.75 -10.51
CA GLU A 85 11.62 11.79 -11.10
C GLU A 85 11.18 13.24 -10.77
N LYS A 86 9.88 13.47 -10.59
CA LYS A 86 9.31 14.79 -10.26
C LYS A 86 9.10 15.04 -8.76
N TRP A 87 9.46 14.08 -7.91
CA TRP A 87 9.35 14.23 -6.45
C TRP A 87 10.53 15.04 -5.91
N LYS A 88 10.42 15.53 -4.68
CA LYS A 88 11.55 16.14 -3.97
C LYS A 88 12.64 15.10 -3.72
N GLU A 89 13.90 15.51 -3.67
CA GLU A 89 15.07 14.63 -3.55
C GLU A 89 14.94 13.60 -2.42
N GLU A 90 14.50 14.04 -1.23
CA GLU A 90 14.27 13.17 -0.07
C GLU A 90 13.32 12.00 -0.40
N LYS A 91 12.22 12.28 -1.11
CA LYS A 91 11.24 11.27 -1.52
C LYS A 91 11.76 10.36 -2.61
N GLN A 92 12.59 10.89 -3.51
CA GLN A 92 13.25 10.06 -4.52
C GLN A 92 14.23 9.10 -3.87
N GLN A 93 15.04 9.59 -2.92
CA GLN A 93 15.99 8.76 -2.19
C GLN A 93 15.27 7.64 -1.46
N LYS A 94 14.19 7.95 -0.73
CA LYS A 94 13.35 6.93 -0.09
C LYS A 94 12.82 5.88 -1.06
N PHE A 95 12.29 6.32 -2.21
CA PHE A 95 11.80 5.38 -3.22
C PHE A 95 12.90 4.44 -3.70
N ARG A 96 14.09 4.99 -4.02
CA ARG A 96 15.25 4.20 -4.44
C ARG A 96 15.73 3.23 -3.36
N ASP A 97 15.73 3.66 -2.10
CA ASP A 97 16.07 2.80 -0.96
C ASP A 97 15.09 1.64 -0.82
N ILE A 98 13.79 1.89 -0.97
CA ILE A 98 12.75 0.84 -0.97
C ILE A 98 12.97 -0.10 -2.15
N VAL A 99 13.15 0.42 -3.36
CA VAL A 99 13.38 -0.39 -4.58
C VAL A 99 14.59 -1.30 -4.42
N SER A 100 15.66 -0.85 -3.77
CA SER A 100 16.87 -1.65 -3.54
C SER A 100 16.65 -2.90 -2.66
N ARG A 101 15.54 -2.94 -1.90
CA ARG A 101 15.19 -4.01 -0.96
C ARG A 101 14.06 -4.91 -1.44
N LEU A 102 13.43 -4.60 -2.58
CA LEU A 102 12.32 -5.40 -3.10
C LEU A 102 12.81 -6.74 -3.66
N ASP A 103 12.00 -7.78 -3.49
CA ASP A 103 12.18 -9.06 -4.18
C ASP A 103 11.92 -8.93 -5.69
N TYR A 104 11.06 -7.98 -6.08
CA TYR A 104 10.79 -7.68 -7.48
C TYR A 104 10.40 -6.21 -7.69
N TYR A 105 10.99 -5.60 -8.71
CA TYR A 105 10.59 -4.30 -9.22
C TYR A 105 10.29 -4.42 -10.72
N GLY A 106 9.11 -3.97 -11.14
CA GLY A 106 8.70 -4.01 -12.54
C GLY A 106 7.98 -2.74 -12.96
N THR A 107 7.93 -2.50 -14.27
CA THR A 107 7.10 -1.44 -14.87
C THR A 107 6.24 -2.02 -15.98
N VAL A 108 5.00 -1.56 -16.10
CA VAL A 108 4.08 -1.94 -17.20
C VAL A 108 4.52 -1.33 -18.52
N SER A 109 4.98 -0.07 -18.49
CA SER A 109 5.49 0.64 -19.66
C SER A 109 6.98 0.94 -19.47
N GLN A 110 7.79 0.60 -20.48
CA GLN A 110 9.20 1.01 -20.54
C GLN A 110 9.37 2.45 -21.03
N GLN A 111 8.27 3.16 -21.34
CA GLN A 111 8.29 4.59 -21.64
C GLN A 111 8.03 5.43 -20.39
N PRO A 112 8.42 6.72 -20.38
CA PRO A 112 7.96 7.70 -19.41
C PRO A 112 6.42 7.84 -19.40
N TYR A 113 5.90 8.72 -18.54
CA TYR A 113 4.46 8.96 -18.49
C TYR A 113 3.94 9.55 -19.81
N GLU A 114 3.08 8.79 -20.50
CA GLU A 114 2.44 9.17 -21.76
C GLU A 114 0.93 9.37 -21.60
N GLY A 115 0.32 8.79 -20.57
CA GLY A 115 -1.08 9.04 -20.29
C GLY A 115 -1.75 8.07 -19.31
N VAL A 116 -3.02 8.34 -19.02
CA VAL A 116 -3.84 7.61 -18.04
C VAL A 116 -3.97 6.12 -18.38
N TRP A 117 -3.80 5.73 -19.65
CA TRP A 117 -3.84 4.33 -20.06
C TRP A 117 -2.77 3.48 -19.37
N GLN A 118 -1.58 4.03 -19.09
CA GLN A 118 -0.51 3.33 -18.36
C GLN A 118 -0.94 3.01 -16.92
N LEU A 119 -1.58 3.98 -16.26
CA LEU A 119 -2.11 3.80 -14.91
C LEU A 119 -3.20 2.72 -14.89
N LYS A 120 -4.15 2.77 -15.85
CA LYS A 120 -5.22 1.78 -15.98
C LYS A 120 -4.66 0.37 -16.21
N ALA A 121 -3.69 0.23 -17.10
CA ALA A 121 -3.05 -1.05 -17.41
C ALA A 121 -2.32 -1.65 -16.20
N ARG A 122 -1.62 -0.81 -15.42
CA ARG A 122 -1.02 -1.21 -14.13
C ARG A 122 -2.06 -1.67 -13.13
N ASP A 123 -3.10 -0.88 -12.91
CA ASP A 123 -4.14 -1.21 -11.93
C ASP A 123 -4.83 -2.54 -12.29
N GLU A 124 -5.10 -2.76 -13.58
CA GLU A 124 -5.66 -4.03 -14.09
C GLU A 124 -4.70 -5.21 -13.93
N LEU A 125 -3.40 -5.01 -14.19
CA LEU A 125 -2.39 -6.04 -13.96
C LEU A 125 -2.32 -6.42 -12.48
N LEU A 126 -2.26 -5.44 -11.57
CA LEU A 126 -2.18 -5.65 -10.13
C LEU A 126 -3.41 -6.41 -9.61
N LEU A 127 -4.62 -5.99 -9.99
CA LEU A 127 -5.87 -6.69 -9.64
C LEU A 127 -5.95 -8.10 -10.20
N ARG A 128 -5.36 -8.36 -11.37
CA ARG A 128 -5.30 -9.70 -11.97
C ARG A 128 -4.27 -10.61 -11.31
N LYS A 129 -3.19 -10.03 -10.77
CA LYS A 129 -2.05 -10.78 -10.19
C LYS A 129 -2.17 -11.03 -8.68
N SER A 130 -3.20 -10.47 -8.05
CA SER A 130 -3.50 -10.66 -6.64
C SER A 130 -4.77 -11.49 -6.45
N ASP A 131 -4.90 -12.12 -5.29
CA ASP A 131 -6.12 -12.83 -4.87
C ASP A 131 -7.03 -11.94 -4.00
N GLY A 132 -6.50 -10.80 -3.54
CA GLY A 132 -7.24 -9.83 -2.75
C GLY A 132 -6.53 -8.49 -2.67
N ILE A 133 -7.24 -7.51 -2.12
CA ILE A 133 -6.73 -6.16 -1.85
C ILE A 133 -6.86 -5.82 -0.36
N LEU A 134 -5.82 -5.20 0.17
CA LEU A 134 -5.86 -4.40 1.39
C LEU A 134 -5.85 -2.93 1.00
N LEU A 135 -6.95 -2.23 1.27
CA LEU A 135 -7.16 -0.85 0.84
C LEU A 135 -7.32 0.07 2.05
N PHE A 136 -6.37 0.99 2.25
CA PHE A 136 -6.59 2.12 3.16
C PHE A 136 -7.32 3.24 2.44
N TYR A 137 -8.64 3.29 2.63
CA TYR A 137 -9.51 4.29 2.03
C TYR A 137 -10.80 4.45 2.84
N ASP A 138 -11.17 5.69 3.09
CA ASP A 138 -12.38 6.10 3.80
C ASP A 138 -13.21 7.01 2.88
N GLU A 139 -14.40 6.53 2.50
CA GLU A 139 -15.31 7.28 1.61
C GLU A 139 -15.95 8.48 2.31
N ASP A 140 -16.09 8.45 3.64
CA ASP A 140 -16.73 9.51 4.41
C ASP A 140 -15.86 10.77 4.47
N ARG A 141 -14.56 10.63 4.18
CA ARG A 141 -13.59 11.74 4.05
C ARG A 141 -13.57 12.39 2.67
N GLY A 142 -14.36 11.88 1.73
CA GLY A 142 -14.50 12.41 0.37
C GLY A 142 -13.81 11.58 -0.71
N GLU A 143 -14.02 12.00 -1.97
CA GLU A 143 -13.45 11.31 -3.12
C GLU A 143 -11.94 11.53 -3.22
N ALA A 144 -11.19 10.42 -3.28
CA ALA A 144 -9.75 10.42 -3.47
C ALA A 144 -9.34 9.34 -4.48
N SER A 145 -8.06 9.36 -4.89
CA SER A 145 -7.54 8.40 -5.87
C SER A 145 -7.77 6.92 -5.57
N PRO A 146 -7.84 6.43 -4.30
CA PRO A 146 -8.09 5.02 -4.00
C PRO A 146 -9.52 4.55 -4.33
N ARG A 147 -10.47 5.47 -4.57
CA ARG A 147 -11.86 5.13 -4.95
C ARG A 147 -11.93 4.20 -6.17
N PHE A 148 -11.05 4.41 -7.15
CA PHE A 148 -11.00 3.57 -8.36
C PHE A 148 -10.61 2.13 -8.04
N TYR A 149 -9.69 1.92 -7.09
CA TYR A 149 -9.34 0.59 -6.60
C TYR A 149 -10.51 -0.05 -5.86
N LYS A 150 -11.19 0.70 -4.98
CA LYS A 150 -12.38 0.18 -4.26
C LYS A 150 -13.45 -0.30 -5.24
N MET A 151 -13.83 0.54 -6.21
CA MET A 151 -14.85 0.18 -7.19
C MET A 151 -14.48 -1.08 -7.98
N LYS A 152 -13.25 -1.17 -8.50
CA LYS A 152 -12.81 -2.34 -9.27
C LYS A 152 -12.69 -3.60 -8.40
N ALA A 153 -12.25 -3.47 -7.15
CA ALA A 153 -12.12 -4.59 -6.23
C ALA A 153 -13.49 -5.16 -5.83
N LEU A 154 -14.48 -4.30 -5.54
CA LEU A 154 -15.84 -4.73 -5.22
C LEU A 154 -16.53 -5.38 -6.42
N ASP A 155 -16.36 -4.83 -7.63
CA ASP A 155 -16.84 -5.47 -8.85
C ASP A 155 -16.21 -6.87 -9.05
N LYS A 156 -14.89 -6.97 -8.87
CA LYS A 156 -14.18 -8.25 -8.96
C LYS A 156 -14.62 -9.23 -7.87
N GLN A 157 -14.86 -8.76 -6.65
CA GLN A 157 -15.39 -9.54 -5.54
C GLN A 157 -16.74 -10.17 -5.89
N LEU A 158 -17.65 -9.39 -6.48
CA LEU A 158 -18.96 -9.89 -6.92
C LEU A 158 -18.84 -10.91 -8.05
N ARG A 159 -17.86 -10.76 -8.95
CA ARG A 159 -17.69 -11.64 -10.13
C ARG A 159 -17.00 -12.95 -9.81
N ASP A 160 -15.94 -12.94 -9.00
CA ASP A 160 -15.08 -14.11 -8.79
C ASP A 160 -14.60 -14.33 -7.35
N GLY A 161 -15.17 -13.61 -6.37
CA GLY A 161 -14.87 -13.82 -4.95
C GLY A 161 -13.55 -13.18 -4.48
N TYR A 162 -12.97 -12.27 -5.26
CA TYR A 162 -11.79 -11.48 -4.87
C TYR A 162 -11.93 -10.88 -3.45
N ARG A 163 -10.92 -11.09 -2.60
CA ARG A 163 -10.98 -10.69 -1.20
C ARG A 163 -10.77 -9.17 -1.08
N TYR A 164 -11.72 -8.46 -0.49
CA TYR A 164 -11.59 -7.05 -0.15
C TYR A 164 -11.39 -6.87 1.36
N ILE A 165 -10.33 -6.16 1.75
CA ILE A 165 -10.01 -5.84 3.15
C ILE A 165 -9.81 -4.33 3.23
N GLY A 166 -10.65 -3.66 4.01
CA GLY A 166 -10.56 -2.22 4.23
C GLY A 166 -9.79 -1.87 5.50
N ILE A 167 -9.05 -0.77 5.46
CA ILE A 167 -8.64 -0.02 6.64
C ILE A 167 -9.40 1.31 6.59
N GLY A 168 -10.12 1.63 7.65
CA GLY A 168 -10.82 2.92 7.81
C GLY A 168 -9.98 3.91 8.62
N ALA A 169 -10.33 5.19 8.57
CA ALA A 169 -9.59 6.18 9.35
C ALA A 169 -9.84 6.02 10.87
N ASP A 170 -11.04 5.57 11.26
CA ASP A 170 -11.38 5.30 12.66
C ASP A 170 -10.51 4.19 13.26
N GLU A 171 -10.15 3.17 12.47
CA GLU A 171 -9.24 2.10 12.90
C GLU A 171 -7.84 2.65 13.18
N VAL A 172 -7.34 3.54 12.31
CA VAL A 172 -6.04 4.20 12.53
C VAL A 172 -6.10 5.13 13.75
N GLN A 173 -7.23 5.81 13.97
CA GLN A 173 -7.42 6.67 15.13
C GLN A 173 -7.48 5.87 16.43
N ALA A 174 -8.17 4.73 16.45
CA ALA A 174 -8.23 3.86 17.63
C ALA A 174 -6.84 3.39 18.06
N ILE A 175 -5.97 2.99 17.11
CA ILE A 175 -4.58 2.63 17.39
C ILE A 175 -3.80 3.81 18.01
N ALA A 176 -4.04 5.03 17.50
CA ALA A 176 -3.39 6.23 18.03
C ALA A 176 -3.83 6.55 19.46
N ASP A 177 -5.12 6.38 19.75
CA ASP A 177 -5.70 6.64 21.05
C ASP A 177 -5.20 5.60 22.08
N ASP A 178 -5.22 4.31 21.75
CA ASP A 178 -4.75 3.23 22.63
C ASP A 178 -3.28 3.41 23.06
N GLU A 179 -2.42 3.89 22.16
CA GLU A 179 -1.02 4.18 22.49
C GLU A 179 -0.85 5.43 23.34
N ALA A 180 -1.67 6.46 23.10
CA ALA A 180 -1.68 7.64 23.94
C ALA A 180 -2.11 7.30 25.38
N TYR A 181 -3.10 6.42 25.54
CA TYR A 181 -3.52 5.91 26.85
C TYR A 181 -2.45 5.04 27.50
N SER A 182 -1.88 4.08 26.78
CA SER A 182 -0.85 3.16 27.32
C SER A 182 0.43 3.90 27.75
N GLY A 183 0.81 4.97 27.04
CA GLY A 183 1.96 5.81 27.39
C GLY A 183 1.73 6.75 28.59
N LEU A 184 0.50 6.91 29.06
CA LEU A 184 0.18 7.64 30.30
C LEU A 184 0.26 6.75 31.55
N GLU A 185 0.20 5.43 31.38
CA GLU A 185 0.28 4.45 32.47
C GLU A 185 1.71 3.92 32.73
N SER A 186 2.68 4.27 31.87
CA SER A 186 4.10 3.88 31.94
C SER A 186 4.98 4.98 32.52
#